data_AF-A0A379W9R6-F1
#
_entry.id   AF-A0A379W9R6-F1
#
_cell.length_a   1.000
_cell.length_b   1.000
_cell.length_c   1.000
_cell.angle_alpha   90.00
_cell.angle_beta   90.00
_cell.angle_gamma   90.00
#
_symmetry.space_group_name_H-M   'P 1'
#
loop_
_entity.id
_entity.type
_entity.pdbx_description
1 polymer ?
#
loop_
_entity_poly.entity_id
_entity_poly.type
_entity_poly.pdbx_seq_one_letter_code
_entity_poly.pdbx_strand_id
1 'polypeptide(L)'
;MINHRLLKAVIKGEAIARPQEDITQQMAERRRLNRMAERDVGDWLYARFLNDKAGTNTRFAAEIIDVSRGGMRVRLVDNGAIAFIPAPFLHAVRDELVCSQENGTVQIKGETVYKVTDVIDVTIAEVRMETRSIIARPAA
;
A
#
# COMPACT_ATOMS: atom_id res chain seq x y z
N MET A 1 10.56 27.27 -7.32
CA MET A 1 11.11 28.00 -8.48
C MET A 1 10.10 28.97 -9.11
N ILE A 2 8.95 28.50 -9.64
CA ILE A 2 7.93 29.38 -10.28
C ILE A 2 7.44 30.46 -9.29
N ASN A 3 6.89 30.06 -8.14
CA ASN A 3 6.38 31.00 -7.14
C ASN A 3 7.44 32.01 -6.68
N HIS A 4 8.69 31.57 -6.51
CA HIS A 4 9.79 32.48 -6.13
C HIS A 4 10.03 33.57 -7.19
N ARG A 5 9.93 33.24 -8.49
CA ARG A 5 10.09 34.24 -9.57
C ARG A 5 8.93 35.24 -9.57
N LEU A 6 7.70 34.74 -9.41
CA LEU A 6 6.50 35.58 -9.32
C LEU A 6 6.62 36.55 -8.13
N LEU A 7 6.95 36.05 -6.94
CA LEU A 7 7.12 36.88 -5.74
C LEU A 7 8.23 37.92 -5.90
N LYS A 8 9.37 37.56 -6.50
CA LYS A 8 10.47 38.51 -6.75
C LYS A 8 10.06 39.64 -7.69
N ALA A 9 9.30 39.33 -8.74
CA ALA A 9 8.83 40.35 -9.67
C ALA A 9 7.78 41.27 -9.03
N VAL A 10 6.93 40.76 -8.13
CA VAL A 10 6.02 41.59 -7.31
C VAL A 10 6.80 42.58 -6.45
N ILE A 11 7.85 42.12 -5.77
CA ILE A 11 8.70 42.99 -4.92
C ILE A 11 9.39 44.09 -5.75
N LYS A 12 9.77 43.79 -6.99
CA LYS A 12 10.45 44.74 -7.87
C LYS A 12 9.51 45.66 -8.67
N GLY A 13 8.19 45.41 -8.62
CA GLY A 13 7.23 46.11 -9.48
C GLY A 13 7.38 45.78 -10.97
N GLU A 14 7.94 44.63 -11.32
CA GLU A 14 8.09 44.17 -12.71
C GLU A 14 6.77 43.60 -13.24
N ALA A 15 6.52 43.71 -14.55
CA ALA A 15 5.37 43.07 -15.19
C ALA A 15 5.55 41.54 -15.22
N ILE A 16 4.46 40.80 -14.93
CA ILE A 16 4.49 39.35 -14.78
C ILE A 16 3.42 38.70 -15.65
N ALA A 17 3.80 37.66 -16.41
CA ALA A 17 2.85 36.82 -17.11
C ALA A 17 2.33 35.71 -16.19
N ARG A 18 1.02 35.44 -16.25
CA ARG A 18 0.42 34.28 -15.60
C ARG A 18 1.04 32.99 -16.18
N PRO A 19 1.48 32.03 -15.33
CA PRO A 19 1.94 30.74 -15.83
C PRO A 19 0.87 30.05 -16.68
N GLN A 20 1.31 29.43 -17.78
CA GLN A 20 0.43 28.66 -18.66
C GLN A 20 -0.08 27.40 -17.96
N GLU A 21 -1.28 26.94 -18.33
CA GLU A 21 -1.93 25.80 -17.66
C GLU A 21 -1.22 24.46 -17.92
N ASP A 22 -0.61 24.30 -19.08
CA ASP A 22 0.19 23.13 -19.48
C ASP A 22 1.34 22.82 -18.51
N ILE A 23 1.96 23.85 -17.93
CA ILE A 23 3.00 23.71 -16.90
C ILE A 23 2.44 22.95 -15.69
N THR A 24 1.21 23.27 -15.28
CA THR A 24 0.58 22.62 -14.12
C THR A 24 0.24 21.15 -14.41
N GLN A 25 -0.19 20.85 -15.64
CA GLN A 25 -0.44 19.48 -16.10
C GLN A 25 0.85 18.66 -16.10
N GLN A 26 1.94 19.22 -16.65
CA GLN A 26 3.26 18.57 -16.65
C GLN A 26 3.77 18.34 -15.22
N MET A 27 3.61 19.30 -14.31
CA MET A 27 4.01 19.14 -12.91
C MET A 27 3.20 18.06 -12.21
N ALA A 28 1.89 18.00 -12.43
CA ALA A 28 1.03 16.97 -11.87
C ALA A 28 1.44 15.57 -12.34
N GLU A 29 1.73 15.42 -13.64
CA GLU A 29 2.16 14.15 -14.21
C GLU A 29 3.54 13.72 -13.69
N ARG A 30 4.51 14.63 -13.63
CA ARG A 30 5.83 14.31 -13.05
C ARG A 30 5.73 13.92 -11.58
N ARG A 31 4.87 14.59 -10.80
CA ARG A 31 4.60 14.20 -9.40
C ARG A 31 3.96 12.81 -9.29
N ARG A 32 3.10 12.41 -10.24
CA ARG A 32 2.54 11.06 -10.30
C ARG A 32 3.62 10.03 -10.61
N LEU A 33 4.41 10.26 -11.65
CA LEU A 33 5.49 9.35 -12.07
C LEU A 33 6.56 9.17 -10.99
N ASN A 34 6.96 10.25 -10.30
CA ASN A 34 7.94 10.17 -9.21
C ASN A 34 7.43 9.29 -8.06
N ARG A 35 6.17 9.45 -7.66
CA ARG A 35 5.56 8.60 -6.61
C ARG A 35 5.45 7.13 -7.03
N MET A 36 5.19 6.88 -8.32
CA MET A 36 5.17 5.50 -8.83
C MET A 36 6.58 4.90 -8.82
N ALA A 37 7.58 5.60 -9.34
CA ALA A 37 8.97 5.12 -9.34
C ALA A 37 9.49 4.83 -7.93
N GLU A 38 9.22 5.72 -6.97
CA GLU A 38 9.57 5.52 -5.57
C GLU A 38 8.92 4.26 -4.97
N ARG A 39 7.61 4.09 -5.22
CA ARG A 39 6.88 2.88 -4.78
C ARG A 39 7.44 1.62 -5.43
N ASP A 40 7.64 1.62 -6.74
CA ASP A 40 8.07 0.44 -7.49
C ASP A 40 9.46 -0.05 -7.04
N VAL A 41 10.36 0.89 -6.73
CA VAL A 41 11.67 0.57 -6.14
C VAL A 41 11.50 0.06 -4.72
N GLY A 42 10.64 0.70 -3.91
CA GLY A 42 10.32 0.25 -2.55
C GLY A 42 9.79 -1.18 -2.51
N ASP A 43 8.79 -1.51 -3.34
CA ASP A 43 8.19 -2.84 -3.45
C ASP A 43 9.25 -3.90 -3.81
N TRP A 44 10.17 -3.58 -4.71
CA TRP A 44 11.28 -4.47 -5.06
C TRP A 44 12.26 -4.70 -3.89
N LEU A 45 12.62 -3.63 -3.17
CA LEU A 45 13.51 -3.73 -2.00
C LEU A 45 12.85 -4.47 -0.84
N TYR A 46 11.56 -4.25 -0.58
CA TYR A 46 10.83 -4.97 0.46
C TYR A 46 10.71 -6.45 0.16
N ALA A 47 10.41 -6.83 -1.09
CA ALA A 47 10.39 -8.23 -1.49
C ALA A 47 11.75 -8.88 -1.22
N ARG A 48 12.85 -8.24 -1.65
CA ARG A 48 14.19 -8.76 -1.41
C ARG A 48 14.53 -8.86 0.08
N PHE A 49 14.13 -7.86 0.87
CA PHE A 49 14.40 -7.79 2.31
C PHE A 49 13.65 -8.87 3.10
N LEU A 50 12.41 -9.20 2.71
CA LEU A 50 11.57 -10.17 3.41
C LEU A 50 11.72 -11.60 2.89
N ASN A 51 12.48 -11.80 1.81
CA ASN A 51 12.63 -13.11 1.17
C ASN A 51 13.26 -14.16 2.09
N ASP A 52 14.17 -13.78 3.00
CA ASP A 52 14.77 -14.68 3.99
C ASP A 52 13.82 -15.00 5.18
N LYS A 53 12.69 -14.29 5.29
CA LYS A 53 11.67 -14.51 6.31
C LYS A 53 10.53 -15.40 5.82
N ALA A 54 10.45 -15.67 4.52
CA ALA A 54 9.43 -16.50 3.92
C ALA A 54 9.47 -17.93 4.49
N GLY A 55 8.32 -18.43 4.95
CA GLY A 55 8.18 -19.75 5.56
C GLY A 55 8.71 -19.86 7.00
N THR A 56 9.23 -18.77 7.58
CA THR A 56 9.67 -18.75 8.99
C THR A 56 8.52 -18.39 9.93
N ASN A 57 8.69 -18.66 11.23
CA ASN A 57 7.72 -18.26 12.26
C ASN A 57 7.94 -16.82 12.77
N THR A 58 8.68 -15.99 12.04
CA THR A 58 8.88 -14.59 12.40
C THR A 58 7.56 -13.84 12.30
N ARG A 59 7.11 -13.27 13.43
CA ARG A 59 5.86 -12.50 13.52
C ARG A 59 6.13 -11.03 13.22
N PHE A 60 5.19 -10.40 12.53
CA PHE A 60 5.17 -8.97 12.24
C PHE A 60 3.80 -8.42 12.62
N ALA A 61 3.76 -7.31 13.37
CA ALA A 61 2.53 -6.55 13.52
C ALA A 61 2.19 -5.90 12.18
N ALA A 62 0.95 -6.04 11.72
CA ALA A 62 0.51 -5.54 10.43
C ALA A 62 -0.88 -4.91 10.50
N GLU A 63 -1.00 -3.68 10.01
CA GLU A 63 -2.26 -2.95 9.88
C GLU A 63 -2.98 -3.38 8.60
N ILE A 64 -4.27 -3.72 8.67
CA ILE A 64 -5.09 -3.99 7.48
C ILE A 64 -5.39 -2.66 6.79
N ILE A 65 -4.90 -2.48 5.57
CA ILE A 65 -5.04 -1.22 4.82
C ILE A 65 -6.14 -1.26 3.77
N ASP A 66 -6.56 -2.45 3.34
CA ASP A 66 -7.57 -2.64 2.30
C ASP A 66 -8.12 -4.08 2.30
N VAL A 67 -9.39 -4.22 1.93
CA VAL A 67 -10.07 -5.52 1.79
C VAL A 67 -10.66 -5.64 0.38
N SER A 68 -10.47 -6.79 -0.24
CA SER A 68 -10.97 -7.11 -1.59
C SER A 68 -11.60 -8.50 -1.60
N ARG A 69 -12.31 -8.86 -2.67
CA ARG A 69 -12.88 -10.20 -2.82
C ARG A 69 -11.82 -11.32 -2.75
N GLY A 70 -10.56 -11.02 -3.08
CA GLY A 70 -9.46 -12.00 -3.08
C GLY A 70 -8.80 -12.20 -1.72
N GLY A 71 -9.12 -11.36 -0.72
CA GLY A 71 -8.41 -11.29 0.56
C GLY A 71 -8.12 -9.85 0.96
N MET A 72 -7.10 -9.63 1.78
CA MET A 72 -6.79 -8.31 2.33
C MET A 72 -5.33 -7.91 2.15
N ARG A 73 -5.07 -6.61 2.03
CA ARG A 73 -3.72 -6.05 2.05
C ARG A 73 -3.41 -5.55 3.44
N VAL A 74 -2.20 -5.85 3.89
CA VAL A 74 -1.69 -5.40 5.19
C VAL A 74 -0.40 -4.63 5.01
N ARG A 75 -0.16 -3.66 5.88
CA ARG A 75 1.10 -2.93 5.98
C ARG A 75 1.81 -3.35 7.25
N LEU A 76 3.03 -3.88 7.16
CA LEU A 76 3.84 -4.19 8.33
C LEU A 76 4.18 -2.90 9.06
N VAL A 77 3.89 -2.83 10.37
CA VAL A 77 3.96 -1.59 11.14
C VAL A 77 5.41 -1.08 11.25
N ASP A 78 6.36 -1.98 11.52
CA ASP A 78 7.74 -1.58 11.82
C ASP A 78 8.55 -1.13 10.59
N ASN A 79 8.19 -1.62 9.40
CA ASN A 79 8.97 -1.36 8.19
C ASN A 79 8.17 -0.82 7.01
N GLY A 80 6.84 -0.81 7.06
CA GLY A 80 5.99 -0.24 6.02
C GLY A 80 5.78 -1.12 4.77
N ALA A 81 6.33 -2.34 4.72
CA ALA A 81 6.13 -3.25 3.59
C ALA A 81 4.65 -3.62 3.44
N ILE A 82 4.18 -3.69 2.20
CA ILE A 82 2.82 -4.13 1.89
C ILE A 82 2.85 -5.62 1.58
N ALA A 83 2.01 -6.39 2.27
CA ALA A 83 1.80 -7.80 2.02
C ALA A 83 0.33 -8.08 1.70
N PHE A 84 0.08 -9.18 1.00
CA PHE A 84 -1.26 -9.65 0.67
C PHE A 84 -1.56 -10.95 1.43
N ILE A 85 -2.75 -11.02 2.02
CA ILE A 85 -3.29 -12.21 2.69
C ILE A 85 -4.43 -12.74 1.84
N PRO A 86 -4.23 -13.86 1.12
CA PRO A 86 -5.27 -14.51 0.33
C PRO A 86 -6.45 -14.98 1.19
N ALA A 87 -7.67 -14.89 0.65
CA ALA A 87 -8.89 -15.35 1.32
C ALA A 87 -8.78 -16.79 1.91
N PRO A 88 -8.18 -17.79 1.23
CA PRO A 88 -8.01 -19.13 1.80
C PRO A 88 -7.14 -19.21 3.07
N PHE A 89 -6.32 -18.18 3.34
CA PHE A 89 -5.56 -18.10 4.60
C PHE A 89 -6.36 -17.49 5.75
N LEU A 90 -7.50 -16.86 5.46
CA LEU A 90 -8.41 -16.30 6.46
C LEU A 90 -9.38 -17.37 6.96
N HIS A 91 -9.93 -18.16 6.04
CA HIS A 91 -10.81 -19.27 6.35
C HIS A 91 -10.81 -20.31 5.23
N ALA A 92 -10.86 -21.60 5.59
CA ALA A 92 -10.78 -22.69 4.62
C ALA A 92 -12.10 -22.89 3.83
N VAL A 93 -13.24 -22.58 4.44
CA VAL A 93 -14.57 -22.78 3.83
C VAL A 93 -15.02 -21.48 3.17
N ARG A 94 -15.00 -21.46 1.83
CA ARG A 94 -15.34 -20.27 1.05
C ARG A 94 -16.77 -19.77 1.30
N ASP A 95 -17.73 -20.67 1.45
CA ASP A 95 -19.15 -20.30 1.63
C ASP A 95 -19.42 -19.60 2.96
N GLU A 96 -18.52 -19.79 3.93
CA GLU A 96 -18.59 -19.13 5.23
C GLU A 96 -17.79 -17.82 5.27
N LEU A 97 -17.04 -17.48 4.21
CA LEU A 97 -16.13 -16.33 4.17
C LEU A 97 -16.64 -15.24 3.21
N VAL A 98 -16.82 -14.02 3.74
CA VAL A 98 -17.21 -12.84 2.96
C VAL A 98 -16.20 -11.72 3.16
N CYS A 99 -15.46 -11.37 2.10
CA CYS A 99 -14.58 -10.20 2.08
C CYS A 99 -15.30 -9.04 1.38
N SER A 100 -15.77 -8.04 2.13
CA SER A 100 -16.49 -6.88 1.61
C SER A 100 -15.57 -5.68 1.47
N GLN A 101 -15.32 -5.26 0.22
CA GLN A 101 -14.55 -4.05 -0.08
C GLN A 101 -15.32 -2.78 0.31
N GLU A 102 -16.65 -2.77 0.11
CA GLU A 102 -17.49 -1.61 0.42
C GLU A 102 -17.53 -1.33 1.93
N ASN A 103 -17.64 -2.38 2.75
CA ASN A 103 -17.65 -2.24 4.20
C ASN A 103 -16.24 -2.20 4.80
N GLY A 104 -15.22 -2.60 4.04
CA GLY A 104 -13.86 -2.77 4.55
C GLY A 104 -13.78 -3.84 5.63
N THR A 105 -14.53 -4.94 5.51
CA THR A 105 -14.63 -5.99 6.54
C THR A 105 -14.45 -7.38 5.95
N VAL A 106 -13.89 -8.28 6.74
CA VAL A 106 -13.90 -9.73 6.51
C VAL A 106 -14.83 -10.37 7.53
N GLN A 107 -15.82 -11.10 7.03
CA GLN A 107 -16.78 -11.83 7.85
C GLN A 107 -16.60 -13.34 7.69
N ILE A 108 -16.67 -14.07 8.81
CA ILE A 108 -16.67 -15.53 8.85
C ILE A 108 -17.96 -15.96 9.56
N LYS A 109 -18.77 -16.81 8.91
CA LYS A 109 -20.08 -17.26 9.41
C LYS A 109 -21.03 -16.10 9.80
N GLY A 110 -20.91 -14.97 9.10
CA GLY A 110 -21.72 -13.76 9.34
C GLY A 110 -21.19 -12.83 10.42
N GLU A 111 -20.12 -13.21 11.15
CA GLU A 111 -19.49 -12.37 12.16
C GLU A 111 -18.28 -11.64 11.59
N THR A 112 -18.11 -10.36 11.91
CA THR A 112 -16.94 -9.59 11.46
C THR A 112 -15.72 -9.98 12.29
N VAL A 113 -14.73 -10.58 11.63
CA VAL A 113 -13.49 -11.05 12.27
C VAL A 113 -12.35 -10.07 12.05
N TYR A 114 -12.32 -9.40 10.89
CA TYR A 114 -11.33 -8.37 10.58
C TYR A 114 -11.98 -7.14 9.96
N LYS A 115 -11.41 -5.97 10.22
CA LYS A 115 -11.76 -4.70 9.61
C LYS A 115 -10.52 -3.95 9.15
N VAL A 116 -10.66 -3.13 8.11
CA VAL A 116 -9.63 -2.14 7.75
C VAL A 116 -9.30 -1.30 8.99
N THR A 117 -8.02 -1.00 9.18
CA THR A 117 -7.37 -0.35 10.34
C THR A 117 -7.07 -1.27 11.53
N ASP A 118 -7.57 -2.50 11.58
CA ASP A 118 -7.17 -3.44 12.63
C ASP A 118 -5.69 -3.81 12.47
N VAL A 119 -5.01 -3.98 13.60
CA VAL A 119 -3.62 -4.46 13.66
C VAL A 119 -3.63 -5.92 14.10
N ILE A 120 -3.03 -6.78 13.28
CA ILE A 120 -2.93 -8.23 13.52
C ILE A 120 -1.49 -8.70 13.39
N ASP A 121 -1.14 -9.78 14.08
CA ASP A 121 0.13 -10.45 13.86
C ASP A 121 0.07 -11.32 12.59
N VAL A 122 1.10 -11.23 11.77
CA VAL A 122 1.24 -12.01 10.54
C VAL A 122 2.62 -12.68 10.44
N THR A 123 2.68 -13.77 9.69
CA THR A 123 3.95 -14.39 9.25
C THR A 123 4.04 -14.32 7.73
N ILE A 124 5.26 -14.30 7.19
CA ILE A 124 5.49 -14.26 5.75
C ILE A 124 5.42 -15.70 5.21
N ALA A 125 4.39 -15.99 4.42
CA ALA A 125 4.18 -17.32 3.85
C ALA A 125 5.08 -17.55 2.63
N GLU A 126 5.13 -16.56 1.72
CA GLU A 126 5.87 -16.66 0.45
C GLU A 126 6.27 -15.25 -0.01
N VAL A 127 7.43 -15.13 -0.68
CA VAL A 127 7.79 -13.93 -1.43
C VAL A 127 8.08 -14.32 -2.87
N ARG A 128 7.33 -13.73 -3.80
CA ARG A 128 7.49 -13.96 -5.25
C ARG A 128 8.32 -12.86 -5.87
N MET A 129 9.59 -13.14 -6.13
CA MET A 129 10.54 -12.14 -6.67
C MET A 129 10.19 -11.70 -8.09
N GLU A 130 9.58 -12.56 -8.91
CA GLU A 130 9.16 -12.23 -10.28
C GLU A 130 8.11 -11.10 -10.29
N THR A 131 7.14 -11.19 -9.39
CA THR A 131 6.05 -10.20 -9.29
C THR A 131 6.28 -9.17 -8.18
N ARG A 132 7.35 -9.33 -7.38
CA ARG A 132 7.66 -8.53 -6.17
C ARG A 132 6.52 -8.59 -5.13
N SER A 133 5.81 -9.70 -5.08
CA SER A 133 4.63 -9.86 -4.22
C SER A 133 5.00 -10.58 -2.93
N ILE A 134 4.60 -10.00 -1.80
CA ILE A 134 4.78 -10.59 -0.47
C ILE A 134 3.44 -11.18 -0.03
N ILE A 135 3.41 -12.48 0.22
CA ILE A 135 2.23 -13.19 0.71
C ILE A 135 2.40 -13.44 2.20
N ALA A 136 1.45 -12.93 2.99
CA ALA A 136 1.41 -13.12 4.43
C ALA A 136 0.24 -14.02 4.83
N ARG A 137 0.31 -14.55 6.05
CA ARG A 137 -0.80 -15.26 6.71
C ARG A 137 -0.98 -14.72 8.13
N PRO A 138 -2.21 -14.67 8.68
CA PRO A 138 -2.40 -14.37 10.09
C PRO A 138 -1.61 -15.37 10.95
N ALA A 139 -0.96 -14.87 12.00
CA ALA A 139 -0.31 -15.71 12.99
C ALA A 139 -1.40 -16.36 13.86
N ALA A 140 -1.32 -17.69 14.02
CA ALA A 140 -2.15 -18.42 14.96
C ALA A 140 -1.70 -18.19 16.41
#